data_AF-A0A2X2ST18-F1
#
_entry.id   AF-A0A2X2ST18-F1
#
_cell.length_a   1.000
_cell.length_b   1.000
_cell.length_c   1.000
_cell.angle_alpha   90.00
_cell.angle_beta   90.00
_cell.angle_gamma   90.00
#
_symmetry.space_group_name_H-M   'P 1'
#
loop_
_entity.id
_entity.type
_entity.pdbx_description
1 polymer ?
#
loop_
_entity_poly.entity_id
_entity_poly.type
_entity_poly.pdbx_seq_one_letter_code
_entity_poly.pdbx_strand_id
1 'polypeptide(L)'
;MKEVVTYRHFMNASGGGVTASGGEAILQAEFVRDWFRACHKEGIHTCLDTNGFVRRYDPVIDELLEVTDLVMLDLKQMNDEIHQNLVGVSNHRTLEFAQYLSKKDIKVWIRYVVVPGWSDDDDSAHRLGEFTRDMGKC
;
A
#
# COMPACT_ATOMS: atom_id res chain seq x y z
N MET A 1 3.11 9.46 -19.27
CA MET A 1 3.54 10.82 -18.84
C MET A 1 2.81 11.96 -19.51
N LYS A 2 2.69 12.05 -20.85
CA LYS A 2 2.04 13.19 -21.55
C LYS A 2 0.68 13.59 -20.95
N GLU A 3 -0.14 12.61 -20.58
CA GLU A 3 -1.43 12.84 -19.94
C GLU A 3 -1.29 13.25 -18.47
N VAL A 4 -0.49 12.54 -17.67
CA VAL A 4 -0.28 12.85 -16.24
C VAL A 4 0.14 14.31 -16.01
N VAL A 5 1.05 14.84 -16.82
CA VAL A 5 1.54 16.22 -16.64
C VAL A 5 0.49 17.29 -16.95
N THR A 6 -0.59 17.00 -17.68
CA THR A 6 -1.66 17.99 -17.91
C THR A 6 -2.44 18.30 -16.63
N TYR A 7 -2.43 17.37 -15.66
CA TYR A 7 -3.08 17.54 -14.34
C TYR A 7 -2.18 18.22 -13.30
N ARG A 8 -0.98 18.70 -13.67
CA ARG A 8 0.00 19.29 -12.73
C ARG A 8 -0.57 20.43 -11.89
N HIS A 9 -1.39 21.31 -12.48
CA HIS A 9 -2.00 22.41 -11.74
C HIS A 9 -2.93 21.93 -10.62
N PHE A 10 -3.68 20.85 -10.86
CA PHE A 10 -4.55 20.24 -9.85
C PHE A 10 -3.71 19.59 -8.73
N MET A 11 -2.67 18.83 -9.08
CA MET A 11 -1.78 18.20 -8.10
C MET A 11 -1.06 19.24 -7.22
N ASN A 12 -0.53 20.31 -7.83
CA ASN A 12 0.15 21.37 -7.09
C ASN A 12 -0.80 22.12 -6.15
N ALA A 13 -2.05 22.38 -6.57
CA ALA A 13 -3.03 23.09 -5.76
C ALA A 13 -3.48 22.27 -4.54
N SER A 14 -3.53 20.94 -4.65
CA SER A 14 -3.90 20.06 -3.54
C SER A 14 -2.71 19.61 -2.67
N GLY A 15 -1.47 19.85 -3.11
CA GLY A 15 -0.28 19.24 -2.52
C GLY A 15 -0.21 17.72 -2.75
N GLY A 16 -0.98 17.22 -3.71
CA GLY A 16 -1.10 15.80 -4.04
C GLY A 16 -0.10 15.35 -5.11
N GLY A 17 -0.44 14.25 -5.77
CA GLY A 17 0.38 13.64 -6.80
C GLY A 17 -0.36 12.53 -7.53
N VAL A 18 0.36 11.48 -7.91
CA VAL A 18 -0.22 10.30 -8.55
C VAL A 18 -0.39 9.16 -7.56
N THR A 19 -1.37 8.29 -7.81
CA THR A 19 -1.55 7.04 -7.06
C THR A 19 -1.69 5.87 -8.01
N ALA A 20 -0.87 4.82 -7.83
CA ALA A 20 -1.07 3.54 -8.50
C ALA A 20 -2.00 2.67 -7.63
N SER A 21 -3.18 2.35 -8.14
CA SER A 21 -4.24 1.61 -7.43
C SER A 21 -4.90 0.60 -8.39
N GLY A 22 -6.22 0.51 -8.42
CA GLY A 22 -7.00 -0.30 -9.36
C GLY A 22 -7.34 -1.68 -8.79
N GLY A 23 -6.79 -2.74 -9.40
CA GLY A 23 -6.92 -4.10 -8.88
C GLY A 23 -5.85 -4.39 -7.83
N GLU A 24 -4.66 -4.78 -8.28
CA GLU A 24 -3.47 -4.85 -7.44
C GLU A 24 -2.25 -4.36 -8.23
N ALA A 25 -1.79 -3.15 -7.89
CA ALA A 25 -0.74 -2.46 -8.63
C ALA A 25 0.61 -3.16 -8.54
N ILE A 26 0.90 -3.86 -7.42
CA ILE A 26 2.18 -4.55 -7.23
C ILE A 26 2.36 -5.74 -8.18
N LEU A 27 1.28 -6.26 -8.78
CA LEU A 27 1.37 -7.29 -9.82
C LEU A 27 2.03 -6.77 -11.11
N GLN A 28 2.10 -5.45 -11.30
CA GLN A 28 2.76 -4.78 -12.41
C GLN A 28 3.93 -3.92 -11.91
N ALA A 29 4.66 -4.39 -10.88
CA ALA A 29 5.68 -3.62 -10.18
C ALA A 29 6.72 -2.95 -11.10
N GLU A 30 7.18 -3.63 -12.16
CA GLU A 30 8.15 -3.06 -13.12
C GLU A 30 7.60 -1.79 -13.81
N PHE A 31 6.36 -1.87 -14.28
CA PHE A 31 5.70 -0.74 -14.93
C PHE A 31 5.44 0.41 -13.95
N VAL A 32 4.93 0.08 -12.76
CA VAL A 32 4.64 1.08 -11.72
C VAL A 32 5.93 1.78 -11.27
N ARG A 33 7.01 1.03 -11.07
CA ARG A 33 8.34 1.58 -10.75
C ARG A 33 8.79 2.56 -11.83
N ASP A 34 8.71 2.18 -13.10
CA ASP A 34 9.17 3.04 -14.19
C ASP A 34 8.29 4.29 -14.36
N TRP A 35 6.98 4.15 -14.11
CA TRP A 35 6.07 5.28 -14.05
C TRP A 35 6.38 6.23 -12.90
N PHE A 36 6.64 5.70 -11.70
CA PHE A 36 7.01 6.50 -10.53
C PHE A 36 8.37 7.18 -10.71
N ARG A 37 9.37 6.49 -11.27
CA ARG A 37 10.64 7.12 -11.69
C ARG A 37 10.42 8.30 -12.61
N ALA A 38 9.48 8.18 -13.56
CA ALA A 38 9.14 9.28 -14.45
C ALA A 38 8.39 10.42 -13.73
N CYS A 39 7.55 10.12 -12.73
CA CYS A 39 6.87 11.12 -11.91
C CYS A 39 7.84 11.89 -11.01
N HIS A 40 8.82 11.22 -10.40
CA HIS A 40 9.87 11.88 -9.63
C HIS A 40 10.71 12.85 -10.45
N LYS A 41 11.05 12.51 -11.69
CA LYS A 41 11.75 13.43 -12.62
C LYS A 41 10.96 14.71 -12.88
N GLU A 42 9.65 14.63 -12.76
CA GLU A 42 8.71 15.74 -12.94
C GLU A 42 8.38 16.44 -11.60
N GLY A 43 8.97 16.02 -10.48
CA GLY A 43 8.70 16.57 -9.13
C GLY A 43 7.30 16.25 -8.62
N ILE A 44 6.71 15.13 -9.03
CA ILE A 44 5.35 14.70 -8.64
C ILE A 44 5.46 13.63 -7.54
N HIS A 45 4.72 13.82 -6.44
CA HIS A 45 4.63 12.85 -5.35
C HIS A 45 3.98 11.53 -5.81
N THR A 46 4.51 10.40 -5.36
CA THR A 46 4.05 9.05 -5.75
C THR A 46 3.42 8.30 -4.57
N CYS A 47 2.24 7.71 -4.80
CA CYS A 47 1.59 6.86 -3.80
C CYS A 47 1.28 5.48 -4.38
N LEU A 48 1.68 4.42 -3.69
CA LEU A 48 1.29 3.04 -4.00
C LEU A 48 0.09 2.65 -3.14
N ASP A 49 -1.04 2.33 -3.76
CA ASP A 49 -2.23 1.80 -3.11
C ASP A 49 -2.34 0.30 -3.40
N THR A 50 -2.21 -0.53 -2.37
CA THR A 50 -1.99 -1.98 -2.52
C THR A 50 -2.59 -2.78 -1.38
N ASN A 51 -3.00 -4.01 -1.68
CA ASN A 51 -3.34 -5.02 -0.68
C ASN A 51 -2.11 -5.75 -0.12
N GLY A 52 -0.91 -5.45 -0.61
CA GLY A 52 0.34 -6.01 -0.12
C GLY A 52 0.52 -7.51 -0.35
N PHE A 53 -0.25 -8.14 -1.23
CA PHE A 53 -0.17 -9.59 -1.51
C PHE A 53 1.04 -9.94 -2.39
N VAL A 54 2.25 -9.67 -1.87
CA VAL A 54 3.51 -9.92 -2.56
C VAL A 54 3.84 -11.41 -2.55
N ARG A 55 3.97 -11.99 -3.75
CA ARG A 55 4.26 -13.43 -3.90
C ARG A 55 5.74 -13.76 -3.76
N ARG A 56 6.60 -12.86 -4.22
CA ARG A 56 8.07 -12.96 -4.22
C ARG A 56 8.68 -11.58 -4.01
N TYR A 57 9.74 -11.53 -3.22
CA TYR A 57 10.51 -10.32 -2.97
C TYR A 57 11.69 -10.26 -3.92
N ASP A 58 11.39 -10.04 -5.19
CA ASP A 58 12.39 -9.83 -6.24
C ASP A 58 12.91 -8.37 -6.16
N PRO A 59 14.11 -8.06 -6.68
CA PRO A 59 14.71 -6.72 -6.58
C PRO A 59 13.82 -5.56 -7.08
N VAL A 60 12.88 -5.84 -7.99
CA VAL A 60 11.91 -4.85 -8.47
C VAL A 60 11.03 -4.29 -7.35
N ILE A 61 10.75 -5.05 -6.29
CA ILE A 61 9.96 -4.57 -5.14
C ILE A 61 10.75 -3.52 -4.38
N ASP A 62 12.03 -3.77 -4.09
CA ASP A 62 12.92 -2.78 -3.48
C ASP A 62 12.99 -1.52 -4.36
N GLU A 63 13.25 -1.68 -5.66
CA GLU A 63 13.34 -0.55 -6.60
C GLU A 63 12.04 0.25 -6.72
N LEU A 64 10.87 -0.40 -6.62
CA LEU A 64 9.57 0.27 -6.60
C LEU A 64 9.41 1.12 -5.33
N LEU A 65 9.78 0.57 -4.17
CA LEU A 65 9.66 1.27 -2.90
C LEU A 65 10.62 2.45 -2.79
N GLU A 66 11.82 2.37 -3.39
CA GLU A 66 12.77 3.49 -3.48
C GLU A 66 12.21 4.71 -4.21
N VAL A 67 11.21 4.52 -5.08
CA VAL A 67 10.55 5.58 -5.85
C VAL A 67 9.08 5.74 -5.46
N THR A 68 8.72 5.34 -4.25
CA THR A 68 7.37 5.47 -3.68
C THR A 68 7.44 6.37 -2.44
N ASP A 69 6.81 7.54 -2.47
CA ASP A 69 6.81 8.46 -1.33
C ASP A 69 5.88 8.02 -0.18
N LEU A 70 4.77 7.33 -0.53
CA LEU A 70 3.77 6.83 0.41
C LEU A 70 3.22 5.49 -0.05
N VAL A 71 3.07 4.54 0.87
CA VAL A 71 2.28 3.32 0.64
C VAL A 71 0.97 3.40 1.41
N MET A 72 -0.16 3.35 0.71
CA MET A 72 -1.46 3.04 1.30
C MET A 72 -1.65 1.53 1.30
N LEU A 73 -1.55 0.90 2.46
CA LEU A 73 -1.64 -0.54 2.63
C LEU A 73 -3.00 -0.93 3.22
N ASP A 74 -3.74 -1.77 2.50
CA ASP A 74 -4.94 -2.39 3.07
C ASP A 74 -4.57 -3.54 4.02
N LEU A 75 -4.95 -3.40 5.29
CA LEU A 75 -5.05 -4.53 6.21
C LEU A 75 -6.54 -4.86 6.34
N LYS A 76 -7.00 -5.97 5.76
CA LYS A 76 -8.45 -6.23 5.63
C LYS A 76 -9.02 -6.99 6.82
N GLN A 77 -8.22 -7.84 7.46
CA GLN A 77 -8.56 -8.62 8.64
C GLN A 77 -7.27 -9.17 9.27
N MET A 78 -7.14 -9.09 10.59
CA MET A 78 -6.03 -9.65 11.38
C MET A 78 -6.25 -11.12 11.77
N ASN A 79 -7.49 -11.53 12.02
CA ASN A 79 -7.90 -12.92 12.13
C ASN A 79 -7.87 -13.57 10.75
N ASP A 80 -6.92 -14.48 10.56
CA ASP A 80 -6.68 -15.13 9.27
C ASP A 80 -7.84 -16.02 8.81
N GLU A 81 -8.58 -16.66 9.73
CA GLU A 81 -9.75 -17.47 9.36
C GLU A 81 -10.87 -16.60 8.77
N ILE A 82 -11.11 -15.43 9.37
CA ILE A 82 -12.08 -14.46 8.83
C ILE A 82 -11.54 -13.87 7.52
N HIS A 83 -10.25 -13.56 7.44
CA HIS A 83 -9.62 -13.05 6.22
C HIS A 83 -9.76 -14.03 5.05
N GLN A 84 -9.52 -15.33 5.28
CA GLN A 84 -9.68 -16.37 4.26
C GLN A 84 -11.13 -16.44 3.75
N ASN A 85 -12.13 -16.29 4.63
CA ASN A 85 -13.53 -16.26 4.22
C ASN A 85 -13.92 -14.97 3.50
N LEU A 86 -13.41 -13.81 3.95
CA LEU A 86 -13.73 -12.50 3.41
C LEU A 86 -13.04 -12.21 2.07
N VAL A 87 -11.76 -12.57 1.96
CA VAL A 87 -10.86 -12.20 0.85
C VAL A 87 -10.52 -13.40 -0.04
N GLY A 88 -10.65 -14.63 0.46
CA GLY A 88 -10.37 -15.86 -0.27
C GLY A 88 -8.93 -16.38 -0.16
N VAL A 89 -8.08 -15.70 0.62
CA VAL A 89 -6.67 -16.07 0.85
C VAL A 89 -6.24 -15.73 2.27
N SER A 90 -5.15 -16.33 2.75
CA SER A 90 -4.55 -15.96 4.03
C SER A 90 -3.92 -14.56 3.98
N ASN A 91 -3.98 -13.83 5.09
CA ASN A 91 -3.40 -12.50 5.29
C ASN A 91 -1.87 -12.52 5.47
N HIS A 92 -1.26 -13.69 5.64
CA HIS A 92 0.17 -13.80 6.01
C HIS A 92 1.09 -13.03 5.07
N ARG A 93 0.89 -13.10 3.75
CA ARG A 93 1.72 -12.36 2.78
C ARG A 93 1.61 -10.84 2.94
N THR A 94 0.41 -10.37 3.20
CA THR A 94 0.14 -8.94 3.44
C THR A 94 0.79 -8.48 4.74
N LEU A 95 0.71 -9.29 5.81
CA LEU A 95 1.38 -8.97 7.08
C LEU A 95 2.91 -9.02 6.97
N GLU A 96 3.46 -9.99 6.22
CA GLU A 96 4.89 -10.03 5.88
C GLU A 96 5.31 -8.77 5.11
N PHE A 97 4.49 -8.31 4.17
CA PHE A 97 4.76 -7.09 3.43
C PHE A 97 4.70 -5.84 4.32
N ALA A 98 3.73 -5.76 5.23
CA ALA A 98 3.65 -4.70 6.21
C ALA A 98 4.92 -4.61 7.08
N GLN A 99 5.41 -5.76 7.56
CA GLN A 99 6.67 -5.83 8.30
C GLN A 99 7.88 -5.46 7.43
N TYR A 100 7.87 -5.85 6.16
CA TYR A 100 8.92 -5.49 5.21
C TYR A 100 8.99 -3.99 4.96
N LEU A 101 7.84 -3.30 4.83
CA LEU A 101 7.76 -1.84 4.75
C LEU A 101 8.31 -1.18 6.03
N SER A 102 7.92 -1.68 7.20
CA SER A 102 8.37 -1.16 8.50
C SER A 102 9.91 -1.27 8.65
N LYS A 103 10.50 -2.42 8.28
CA LYS A 103 11.96 -2.62 8.31
C LYS A 103 12.74 -1.68 7.39
N LYS A 104 12.09 -1.20 6.33
CA LYS A 104 12.67 -0.26 5.36
C LYS A 104 12.37 1.20 5.68
N ASP A 105 11.68 1.47 6.78
CA ASP A 105 11.30 2.83 7.19
C ASP A 105 10.51 3.59 6.11
N ILE A 106 9.70 2.85 5.33
CA ILE A 106 8.80 3.41 4.33
C ILE A 106 7.61 4.05 5.04
N LYS A 107 7.18 5.22 4.57
CA LYS A 107 5.98 5.89 5.09
C LYS A 107 4.73 5.12 4.65
N VAL A 108 3.92 4.70 5.62
CA VAL A 108 2.72 3.90 5.38
C VAL A 108 1.48 4.62 5.91
N TRP A 109 0.37 4.48 5.18
CA TRP A 109 -0.98 4.72 5.69
C TRP A 109 -1.75 3.41 5.66
N ILE A 110 -2.27 2.99 6.80
CA ILE A 110 -3.10 1.79 6.89
C ILE A 110 -4.54 2.14 6.53
N ARG A 111 -5.11 1.34 5.63
CA ARG A 111 -6.52 1.40 5.29
C ARG A 111 -7.21 0.15 5.85
N TYR A 112 -8.20 0.38 6.71
CA TYR A 112 -9.02 -0.66 7.33
C TYR A 112 -10.48 -0.41 6.96
N VAL A 113 -11.09 -1.35 6.25
CA VAL A 113 -12.51 -1.27 5.88
C VAL A 113 -13.32 -1.97 6.96
N VAL A 114 -14.19 -1.21 7.63
CA VAL A 114 -15.11 -1.73 8.64
C VAL A 114 -16.38 -2.24 7.96
N VAL A 115 -16.65 -3.54 8.07
CA VAL A 115 -17.80 -4.21 7.48
C VAL A 115 -18.55 -4.97 8.58
N PRO A 116 -19.86 -4.72 8.77
CA PRO A 116 -20.65 -5.39 9.79
C PRO A 116 -20.62 -6.92 9.71
N GLY A 117 -20.26 -7.56 10.83
CA GLY A 117 -20.10 -9.00 10.96
C GLY A 117 -18.78 -9.58 10.47
N TRP A 118 -17.82 -8.75 10.03
CA TRP A 118 -16.55 -9.21 9.46
C TRP A 118 -15.31 -8.50 10.02
N SER A 119 -15.38 -7.19 10.20
CA SER A 119 -14.25 -6.35 10.63
C SER A 119 -14.68 -5.19 11.53
N ASP A 120 -15.89 -5.26 12.07
CA ASP A 120 -16.45 -4.29 13.02
C ASP A 120 -16.36 -4.76 14.48
N ASP A 121 -15.80 -5.94 14.73
CA ASP A 121 -15.61 -6.46 16.09
C ASP A 121 -14.39 -5.84 16.79
N ASP A 122 -14.49 -5.74 18.12
CA ASP A 122 -13.45 -5.11 18.95
C ASP A 122 -12.13 -5.91 18.94
N ASP A 123 -12.16 -7.24 18.88
CA ASP A 123 -10.94 -8.07 18.87
C ASP A 123 -10.10 -7.78 17.63
N SER A 124 -10.73 -7.73 16.44
CA SER A 124 -10.06 -7.38 15.20
C SER A 124 -9.49 -5.96 15.21
N ALA A 125 -10.22 -5.00 15.78
CA ALA A 125 -9.74 -3.63 15.94
C ALA A 125 -8.53 -3.54 16.88
N HIS A 126 -8.56 -4.25 18.02
CA HIS A 126 -7.44 -4.33 18.95
C HIS A 126 -6.21 -4.96 18.31
N ARG A 127 -6.37 -6.10 17.61
CA ARG A 127 -5.26 -6.76 16.89
C ARG A 127 -4.64 -5.87 15.82
N LEU A 128 -5.47 -5.10 15.11
CA LEU A 128 -4.98 -4.15 14.10
C LEU A 128 -4.11 -3.09 14.78
N GLY A 129 -4.62 -2.47 15.85
CA GLY A 129 -3.90 -1.44 16.60
C GLY A 129 -2.60 -1.96 17.23
N GLU A 130 -2.61 -3.17 17.76
CA GLU A 130 -1.40 -3.82 18.30
C GLU A 130 -0.36 -4.07 17.22
N PHE A 131 -0.78 -4.60 16.07
CA PHE A 131 0.13 -4.88 14.96
C PHE A 131 0.74 -3.61 14.36
N THR A 132 -0.07 -2.57 14.16
CA THR A 132 0.40 -1.31 13.55
C THR A 132 1.17 -0.42 14.52
N ARG A 133 0.94 -0.52 15.84
CA ARG A 133 1.76 0.17 16.85
C ARG A 133 3.23 -0.20 16.74
N ASP A 134 3.52 -1.46 16.40
CA ASP A 134 4.88 -1.96 16.29
C ASP A 134 5.50 -1.68 14.91
N MET A 135 4.72 -1.12 13.97
CA MET A 135 5.17 -0.62 12.68
C MET A 135 5.57 0.86 12.81
N GLY A 136 6.83 1.20 12.54
CA GLY A 136 7.42 2.53 12.81
C GLY A 136 6.66 3.74 12.20
N LYS A 137 7.04 4.17 11.00
CA LYS A 137 6.41 5.31 10.29
C LYS A 137 5.04 4.94 9.70
N CYS A 138 4.12 4.58 10.57
CA CYS A 138 2.75 4.22 10.26
C CYS A 138 1.74 5.24 10.80
#